data_AF-I4C769-F1
#
_entry.id   AF-I4C769-F1
#
_cell.length_a   1.000
_cell.length_b   1.000
_cell.length_c   1.000
_cell.angle_alpha   90.00
_cell.angle_beta   90.00
_cell.angle_gamma   90.00
#
_symmetry.space_group_name_H-M   'P 1'
#
loop_
_entity.id
_entity.type
_entity.pdbx_description
1 polymer ?
#
loop_
_entity_poly.entity_id
_entity_poly.type
_entity_poly.pdbx_seq_one_letter_code
_entity_poly.pdbx_strand_id
1 'polypeptide(L)'
;MEKEPQYLLQDALREVTRKERRNLLGSASIGIIIAWAKVKLSTISIFGLTFQGISDDRLLSILGCAVVYFFAAFLIYAVSDLVAWGFAVADARSEKETEDFRRELEQRKQWESEEERKNRQERSKNWMSQIDFDLHKRDVERYKIVQAAKEKRQSYYLPSLIVSSVRAVFDFILPLIVGIYAIRLLILS
;
A
#
# COMPACT_ATOMS: atom_id res chain seq x y z
N MET A 1 -23.12 -11.52 3.87
CA MET A 1 -22.32 -10.33 4.19
C MET A 1 -20.98 -10.51 3.47
N GLU A 2 -20.83 -9.89 2.31
CA GLU A 2 -19.59 -9.88 1.54
C GLU A 2 -18.55 -9.12 2.40
N LYS A 3 -17.49 -9.79 2.86
CA LYS A 3 -16.38 -9.11 3.54
C LYS A 3 -15.74 -8.22 2.48
N GLU A 4 -15.92 -6.91 2.60
CA GLU A 4 -15.16 -5.97 1.78
C GLU A 4 -13.66 -6.26 1.96
N PRO A 5 -12.86 -6.20 0.89
CA PRO A 5 -11.43 -6.45 0.95
C PRO A 5 -10.73 -5.36 1.77
N GLN A 6 -10.72 -5.52 3.10
CA GLN A 6 -10.07 -4.62 4.06
C GLN A 6 -8.56 -4.48 3.80
N TYR A 7 -7.95 -5.37 3.02
CA TYR A 7 -6.55 -5.30 2.62
C TYR A 7 -6.23 -4.10 1.70
N LEU A 8 -7.21 -3.57 0.95
CA LEU A 8 -6.98 -2.41 0.08
C LEU A 8 -6.90 -1.07 0.84
N LEU A 9 -7.29 -1.06 2.11
CA LEU A 9 -7.16 0.08 3.02
C LEU A 9 -6.05 -0.14 4.05
N GLN A 10 -5.33 -1.26 3.98
CA GLN A 10 -4.24 -1.54 4.89
C GLN A 10 -3.11 -0.57 4.59
N ASP A 11 -2.83 0.29 5.57
CA ASP A 11 -1.90 1.40 5.44
C ASP A 11 -0.50 0.89 5.06
N ALA A 12 0.10 1.48 4.03
CA ALA A 12 1.42 1.06 3.53
C ALA A 12 2.53 1.26 4.57
N LEU A 13 2.32 2.16 5.54
CA LEU A 13 3.23 2.36 6.65
C LEU A 13 2.64 1.85 7.97
N ARG A 14 3.45 1.06 8.67
CA ARG A 14 3.18 0.69 10.05
C ARG A 14 3.16 1.93 10.94
N GLU A 15 2.48 1.85 12.08
CA GLU A 15 2.45 2.94 13.06
C GLU A 15 3.84 3.36 13.53
N VAL A 16 4.77 2.40 13.62
CA VAL A 16 6.17 2.65 14.02
C VAL A 16 6.86 3.56 13.01
N THR A 17 6.81 3.23 11.72
CA THR A 17 7.42 4.02 10.64
C THR A 17 6.82 5.42 10.55
N ARG A 18 5.51 5.57 10.83
CA ARG A 18 4.87 6.88 10.93
C ARG A 18 5.38 7.73 12.10
N LYS A 19 5.64 7.11 13.26
CA LYS A 19 6.23 7.79 14.41
C LYS A 19 7.65 8.26 14.07
N GLU A 20 8.46 7.38 13.48
CA GLU A 20 9.83 7.75 13.07
C GLU A 20 9.85 8.85 12.02
N ARG A 21 8.95 8.80 11.02
CA ARG A 21 8.77 9.87 10.03
C ARG A 21 8.49 11.21 10.70
N ARG A 22 7.56 11.25 11.66
CA ARG A 22 7.20 12.48 12.37
C ARG A 22 8.36 12.99 13.24
N ASN A 23 9.11 12.10 13.88
CA ASN A 23 10.29 12.45 14.66
C ASN A 23 11.39 13.05 13.77
N LEU A 24 11.66 12.43 12.62
CA LEU A 24 12.59 12.93 11.62
C LEU A 24 12.15 14.31 11.09
N LEU A 25 10.92 14.45 10.63
CA LEU A 25 10.41 15.72 10.10
C LEU A 25 10.40 16.83 11.16
N GLY A 26 10.00 16.51 12.39
CA GLY A 26 9.98 17.46 13.50
C GLY A 26 11.38 17.95 13.87
N SER A 27 12.31 17.03 14.11
CA SER A 27 13.70 17.36 14.44
C SER A 27 14.42 18.08 13.29
N ALA A 28 14.24 17.64 12.05
CA ALA A 28 14.78 18.28 10.86
C ALA A 28 14.23 19.71 10.68
N SER A 29 12.92 19.91 10.87
CA SER A 29 12.31 21.24 10.75
C SER A 29 12.84 22.21 11.80
N ILE A 30 12.96 21.77 13.06
CA ILE A 30 13.55 22.57 14.14
C ILE A 30 15.00 22.94 13.79
N GLY A 31 15.81 21.96 13.37
CA GLY A 31 17.19 22.20 12.97
C GLY A 31 17.33 23.16 11.79
N ILE A 32 16.48 23.02 10.78
CA ILE A 32 16.45 23.95 9.64
C ILE A 32 16.14 25.36 10.11
N ILE A 33 15.07 25.55 10.91
CA ILE A 33 14.68 26.88 11.39
C ILE A 33 15.81 27.54 12.19
N ILE A 34 16.46 26.79 13.09
CA ILE A 34 17.56 27.29 13.91
C ILE A 34 18.75 27.72 13.04
N ALA A 35 19.18 26.86 12.11
CA ALA A 35 20.31 27.14 11.22
C ALA A 35 20.02 28.33 10.31
N TRP A 36 18.81 28.41 9.76
CA TRP A 36 18.41 29.47 8.83
C TRP A 36 18.24 30.82 9.52
N ALA A 37 17.68 30.83 10.73
CA ALA A 37 17.49 32.03 11.52
C ALA A 37 18.81 32.55 12.14
N LYS A 38 19.93 31.81 12.00
CA LYS A 38 21.24 32.14 12.60
C LYS A 38 21.12 32.50 14.08
N VAL A 39 20.23 31.80 14.77
CA VAL A 39 19.92 32.07 16.18
C VAL A 39 21.14 31.66 17.01
N LYS A 40 21.69 32.61 17.77
CA LYS A 40 22.76 32.31 18.74
C LYS A 40 22.16 31.54 19.91
N LEU A 41 22.22 30.21 19.88
CA LEU A 41 21.70 29.36 20.97
C LEU A 41 22.35 29.69 22.31
N SER A 42 23.62 30.11 22.30
CA SER A 42 24.36 30.56 23.48
C SER A 42 23.69 31.69 24.27
N THR A 43 22.78 32.46 23.65
CA THR A 43 22.08 33.58 24.31
C THR A 43 20.68 33.25 24.80
N ILE A 44 20.12 32.10 24.41
CA ILE A 44 18.77 31.72 24.84
C ILE A 44 18.86 31.17 26.27
N SER A 45 18.33 31.93 27.22
CA SER A 45 18.10 31.45 28.58
C SER A 45 16.89 30.52 28.58
N ILE A 46 17.13 29.21 28.50
CA ILE A 46 16.09 28.21 28.69
C ILE A 46 16.12 27.84 30.19
N PHE A 47 15.03 28.13 30.90
CA PHE A 47 14.90 27.86 32.34
C PHE A 47 15.91 28.59 33.25
N GLY A 48 16.38 29.78 32.86
CA GLY A 48 17.32 30.55 33.67
C GLY A 48 18.76 30.04 33.61
N LEU A 49 19.03 28.98 32.84
CA LEU A 49 20.39 28.50 32.58
C LEU A 49 20.95 29.20 31.34
N THR A 50 22.08 29.87 31.50
CA THR A 50 22.85 30.39 30.36
C THR A 50 23.91 29.38 30.00
N PHE A 51 23.95 28.97 28.73
CA PHE A 51 24.97 28.05 28.24
C PHE A 51 26.27 28.81 28.02
N GLN A 52 27.04 29.03 29.08
CA GLN A 52 28.37 29.61 28.97
C GLN A 52 29.38 28.54 28.52
N GLY A 53 30.11 28.81 27.43
CA GLY A 53 31.26 28.02 27.00
C GLY A 53 31.00 26.95 25.93
N ILE A 54 29.77 26.77 25.44
CA ILE A 54 29.50 25.91 24.28
C ILE A 54 29.43 26.79 23.03
N SER A 55 30.27 26.51 22.04
CA SER A 55 30.21 27.18 20.74
C SER A 55 28.93 26.79 20.00
N ASP A 56 28.28 27.76 19.35
CA ASP A 56 27.03 27.53 18.60
C ASP A 56 27.21 26.38 17.58
N ASP A 57 28.38 26.28 16.94
CA ASP A 57 28.75 25.22 15.98
C ASP A 57 28.66 23.80 16.59
N ARG A 58 29.04 23.65 17.87
CA ARG A 58 28.97 22.34 18.56
C ARG A 58 27.53 21.96 18.87
N LEU A 59 26.69 22.93 19.24
CA LEU A 59 25.26 22.70 19.47
C LEU A 59 24.56 22.29 18.17
N LEU A 60 24.87 22.97 17.06
CA LEU A 60 24.37 22.61 15.73
C LEU A 60 24.84 21.22 15.31
N SER A 61 26.09 20.86 15.58
CA SER A 61 26.62 19.52 15.30
C SER A 61 25.89 18.43 16.10
N ILE A 62 25.60 18.66 17.39
CA ILE A 62 24.83 17.71 18.21
C ILE A 62 23.42 17.53 17.66
N LEU A 63 22.75 18.62 17.27
CA LEU A 63 21.45 18.57 16.64
C LEU A 63 21.50 17.83 15.29
N GLY A 64 22.55 18.07 14.50
CA GLY A 64 22.83 17.35 13.26
C GLY A 64 22.96 15.84 13.50
N CYS A 65 23.73 15.42 14.50
CA CYS A 65 23.83 14.01 14.91
C CYS A 65 22.48 13.40 15.30
N ALA A 66 21.62 14.15 16.00
CA ALA A 66 20.28 13.68 16.33
C ALA A 66 19.40 13.50 15.08
N VAL A 67 19.47 14.42 14.11
CA VAL A 67 18.76 14.27 12.82
C VAL A 67 19.30 13.07 12.04
N VAL A 68 20.62 12.86 12.00
CA VAL A 68 21.24 11.67 11.37
C VAL A 68 20.73 10.38 12.01
N TYR A 69 20.63 10.34 13.33
CA TYR A 69 20.07 9.19 14.04
C TYR A 69 18.62 8.90 13.63
N PHE A 70 17.74 9.91 13.66
CA PHE A 70 16.34 9.72 13.23
C PHE A 70 16.23 9.38 11.74
N PHE A 71 17.13 9.90 10.91
CA PHE A 71 17.20 9.59 9.49
C PHE A 71 17.55 8.10 9.27
N ALA A 72 18.56 7.60 9.96
CA ALA A 72 18.95 6.19 9.90
C ALA A 72 17.83 5.27 10.42
N ALA A 73 17.21 5.62 11.55
CA ALA A 73 16.07 4.88 12.09
C ALA A 73 14.92 4.83 11.06
N PHE A 74 14.55 5.98 10.49
CA PHE A 74 13.53 6.06 9.45
C PHE A 74 13.86 5.16 8.26
N LEU A 75 15.11 5.16 7.76
CA LEU A 75 15.51 4.30 6.64
C LEU A 75 15.34 2.81 6.95
N ILE A 76 15.75 2.37 8.13
CA ILE A 76 15.63 0.96 8.55
C ILE A 76 14.15 0.52 8.51
N TYR A 77 13.26 1.31 9.12
CA TYR A 77 11.84 0.98 9.15
C TYR A 77 11.17 1.15 7.78
N ALA A 78 11.56 2.17 7.02
CA ALA A 78 11.00 2.43 5.69
C ALA A 78 11.32 1.28 4.71
N VAL A 79 12.55 0.77 4.71
CA VAL A 79 12.93 -0.37 3.85
C VAL A 79 12.16 -1.62 4.26
N SER A 80 12.02 -1.88 5.56
CA SER A 80 11.23 -3.02 6.05
C SER A 80 9.77 -2.95 5.59
N ASP A 81 9.15 -1.77 5.66
CA ASP A 81 7.76 -1.57 5.25
C ASP A 81 7.60 -1.66 3.72
N LEU A 82 8.55 -1.14 2.94
CA LEU A 82 8.55 -1.28 1.47
C LEU A 82 8.59 -2.74 1.03
N VAL A 83 9.42 -3.56 1.68
CA VAL A 83 9.51 -4.99 1.40
C VAL A 83 8.20 -5.70 1.77
N ALA A 84 7.64 -5.39 2.96
CA ALA A 84 6.38 -5.95 3.40
C ALA A 84 5.22 -5.59 2.45
N TRP A 85 5.17 -4.35 1.97
CA TRP A 85 4.20 -3.89 1.00
C TRP A 85 4.37 -4.60 -0.35
N GLY A 86 5.60 -4.79 -0.82
CA GLY A 86 5.89 -5.55 -2.03
C GLY A 86 5.36 -6.99 -1.98
N PHE A 87 5.53 -7.68 -0.86
CA PHE A 87 4.96 -9.01 -0.66
C PHE A 87 3.44 -8.99 -0.60
N ALA A 88 2.83 -8.02 0.09
CA ALA A 88 1.37 -7.90 0.16
C ALA A 88 0.75 -7.67 -1.24
N VAL A 89 1.39 -6.86 -2.07
CA VAL A 89 0.94 -6.62 -3.46
C VAL A 89 1.08 -7.88 -4.32
N ALA A 90 2.17 -8.65 -4.15
CA ALA A 90 2.37 -9.91 -4.85
C ALA A 90 1.36 -10.98 -4.42
N ASP A 91 1.08 -11.09 -3.12
CA ASP A 91 0.15 -12.06 -2.55
C ASP A 91 -1.30 -11.78 -2.98
N ALA A 92 -1.71 -10.50 -2.97
CA ALA A 92 -3.02 -10.08 -3.49
C ALA A 92 -3.23 -10.44 -4.97
N ARG A 93 -2.15 -10.57 -5.75
CA ARG A 93 -2.21 -11.04 -7.14
C ARG A 93 -2.40 -12.56 -7.22
N SER A 94 -1.66 -13.31 -6.40
CA SER A 94 -1.72 -14.78 -6.30
C SER A 94 -3.07 -15.29 -5.79
N GLU A 95 -3.63 -14.64 -4.76
CA GLU A 95 -4.93 -15.02 -4.20
C GLU A 95 -6.05 -14.86 -5.24
N LYS A 96 -5.97 -13.80 -6.06
CA LYS A 96 -6.93 -13.56 -7.14
C LYS A 96 -6.85 -14.63 -8.22
N GLU A 97 -5.64 -15.03 -8.63
CA GLU A 97 -5.45 -16.12 -9.59
C GLU A 97 -5.98 -17.46 -9.04
N THR A 98 -5.76 -17.72 -7.76
CA THR A 98 -6.24 -18.94 -7.08
C THR A 98 -7.77 -18.97 -6.97
N GLU A 99 -8.40 -17.85 -6.62
CA GLU A 99 -9.86 -17.71 -6.57
C GLU A 99 -10.51 -17.84 -7.95
N ASP A 100 -9.94 -17.21 -8.98
CA ASP A 100 -10.43 -17.34 -10.34
C ASP A 100 -10.29 -18.79 -10.84
N PHE A 101 -9.16 -19.45 -10.54
CA PHE A 101 -8.94 -20.86 -10.86
C PHE A 101 -9.92 -21.79 -10.13
N ARG A 102 -10.18 -21.54 -8.85
CA ARG A 102 -11.14 -22.32 -8.04
C ARG A 102 -12.55 -22.19 -8.58
N ARG A 103 -12.97 -20.98 -8.96
CA ARG A 103 -14.28 -20.74 -9.59
C ARG A 103 -14.41 -21.46 -10.93
N GLU A 104 -13.35 -21.50 -11.73
CA GLU A 104 -13.36 -22.28 -12.98
C GLU A 104 -13.52 -23.78 -12.70
N LEU A 105 -12.79 -24.32 -11.71
CA LEU A 105 -12.93 -25.73 -11.32
C LEU A 105 -14.32 -26.07 -10.79
N GLU A 106 -14.93 -25.20 -9.99
CA GLU A 106 -16.29 -25.39 -9.48
C GLU A 106 -17.32 -25.35 -10.61
N GLN A 107 -17.16 -24.44 -11.58
CA GLN A 107 -18.01 -24.38 -12.77
C GLN A 107 -17.87 -25.62 -13.65
N ARG A 108 -16.64 -26.11 -13.87
CA ARG A 108 -16.40 -27.35 -14.61
C ARG A 108 -17.04 -28.56 -13.93
N LYS A 109 -16.89 -28.70 -12.61
CA LYS A 109 -17.54 -29.78 -11.85
C LYS A 109 -19.06 -29.70 -11.92
N GLN A 110 -19.63 -28.49 -11.85
CA GLN A 110 -21.07 -28.30 -12.01
C GLN A 110 -21.52 -28.72 -13.42
N TRP A 111 -20.81 -28.29 -14.46
CA TRP A 111 -21.08 -28.71 -15.84
C TRP A 111 -20.96 -30.21 -16.03
N GLU A 112 -19.89 -30.86 -15.55
CA GLU A 112 -19.72 -32.32 -15.62
C GLU A 112 -20.86 -33.04 -14.90
N SER A 113 -21.24 -32.58 -13.70
CA SER A 113 -22.36 -33.19 -12.95
C SER A 113 -23.70 -33.01 -13.65
N GLU A 114 -23.90 -31.86 -14.30
CA GLU A 114 -25.10 -31.55 -15.06
C GLU A 114 -25.12 -32.34 -16.37
N GLU A 115 -23.97 -32.50 -17.03
CA GLU A 115 -23.76 -33.30 -18.23
C GLU A 115 -23.97 -34.79 -17.94
N GLU A 116 -23.49 -35.32 -16.80
CA GLU A 116 -23.80 -36.68 -16.37
C GLU A 116 -25.29 -36.89 -16.08
N ARG A 117 -25.95 -35.90 -15.46
CA ARG A 117 -27.40 -35.94 -15.23
C ARG A 117 -28.16 -35.91 -16.55
N LYS A 118 -27.72 -35.08 -17.49
CA LYS A 118 -28.25 -34.99 -18.85
C LYS A 118 -28.03 -36.30 -19.59
N ASN A 119 -26.80 -36.83 -19.66
CA ASN A 119 -26.48 -38.12 -20.28
C ASN A 119 -27.26 -39.30 -19.65
N ARG A 120 -27.49 -39.31 -18.33
CA ARG A 120 -28.38 -40.31 -17.70
C ARG A 120 -29.84 -40.13 -18.10
N GLN A 121 -30.33 -38.90 -18.14
CA GLN A 121 -31.68 -38.59 -18.62
C GLN A 121 -31.81 -38.81 -20.14
N GLU A 122 -30.75 -38.63 -20.91
CA GLU A 122 -30.71 -38.72 -22.36
C GLU A 122 -30.53 -40.17 -22.81
N ARG A 123 -29.78 -41.02 -22.09
CA ARG A 123 -29.92 -42.48 -22.25
C ARG A 123 -31.35 -42.95 -21.97
N SER A 124 -32.10 -42.24 -21.12
CA SER A 124 -33.52 -42.50 -20.86
C SER A 124 -34.47 -41.83 -21.87
N LYS A 125 -34.09 -40.69 -22.48
CA LYS A 125 -34.87 -39.88 -23.43
C LYS A 125 -34.49 -40.06 -24.90
N ASN A 126 -33.39 -40.72 -25.24
CA ASN A 126 -33.10 -41.22 -26.59
C ASN A 126 -34.08 -42.36 -26.94
N TRP A 127 -34.92 -42.75 -25.97
CA TRP A 127 -36.22 -43.41 -26.13
C TRP A 127 -37.37 -42.47 -26.60
N MET A 128 -37.16 -41.15 -26.76
CA MET A 128 -38.16 -40.08 -26.95
C MET A 128 -37.62 -38.87 -27.79
N SER A 129 -36.74 -39.09 -28.78
CA SER A 129 -36.10 -38.02 -29.57
C SER A 129 -37.07 -37.18 -30.42
N GLN A 130 -37.43 -35.95 -30.00
CA GLN A 130 -38.16 -35.02 -30.87
C GLN A 130 -38.04 -33.51 -30.54
N ILE A 131 -37.30 -33.06 -29.52
CA ILE A 131 -37.36 -31.67 -29.03
C ILE A 131 -35.94 -31.10 -28.80
N ASP A 132 -35.24 -30.65 -29.85
CA ASP A 132 -33.81 -30.26 -29.71
C ASP A 132 -33.40 -28.95 -30.42
N PHE A 133 -34.33 -28.04 -30.76
CA PHE A 133 -33.97 -26.83 -31.52
C PHE A 133 -33.91 -25.51 -30.70
N ASP A 134 -34.59 -25.42 -29.55
CA ASP A 134 -34.77 -24.13 -28.83
C ASP A 134 -33.73 -23.82 -27.73
N LEU A 135 -32.79 -24.72 -27.43
CA LEU A 135 -31.92 -24.59 -26.25
C LEU A 135 -30.64 -23.78 -26.50
N HIS A 136 -30.09 -23.79 -27.72
CA HIS A 136 -28.80 -23.15 -28.03
C HIS A 136 -28.81 -21.61 -27.94
N LYS A 137 -29.99 -20.97 -28.03
CA LYS A 137 -30.11 -19.50 -28.05
C LYS A 137 -30.00 -18.86 -26.66
N ARG A 138 -30.26 -19.61 -25.57
CA ARG A 138 -30.27 -19.07 -24.21
C ARG A 138 -28.90 -19.02 -23.52
N ASP A 139 -27.95 -19.85 -23.94
CA ASP A 139 -26.63 -19.91 -23.29
C ASP A 139 -25.71 -18.75 -23.70
N VAL A 140 -25.86 -18.23 -24.93
CA VAL A 140 -25.07 -17.10 -25.43
C VAL A 140 -25.41 -15.78 -24.71
N GLU A 141 -26.67 -15.59 -24.27
CA GLU A 141 -27.12 -14.38 -23.58
C GLU A 141 -26.57 -14.27 -22.15
N ARG A 142 -26.49 -15.40 -21.43
CA ARG A 142 -25.92 -15.42 -20.07
C ARG A 142 -24.43 -15.05 -20.05
N TYR A 143 -23.68 -15.45 -21.07
CA TYR A 143 -22.25 -15.14 -21.17
C TYR A 143 -21.99 -13.63 -21.27
N LYS A 144 -22.85 -12.89 -21.98
CA LYS A 144 -22.74 -11.42 -22.13
C LYS A 144 -23.05 -10.68 -20.83
N ILE A 145 -24.02 -11.15 -20.05
CA ILE A 145 -24.41 -10.50 -18.77
C ILE A 145 -23.29 -10.66 -17.73
N VAL A 146 -22.63 -11.84 -17.68
CA VAL A 146 -21.51 -12.10 -16.77
C VAL A 146 -20.27 -11.28 -17.15
N GLN A 147 -19.99 -11.11 -18.45
CA GLN A 147 -18.89 -10.24 -18.89
C GLN A 147 -19.14 -8.76 -18.57
N ALA A 148 -20.35 -8.24 -18.82
CA ALA A 148 -20.70 -6.86 -18.50
C ALA A 148 -20.63 -6.57 -16.98
N ALA A 149 -20.96 -7.55 -16.14
CA ALA A 149 -20.82 -7.42 -14.68
C ALA A 149 -19.34 -7.44 -14.23
N LYS A 150 -18.46 -8.19 -14.91
CA LYS A 150 -17.01 -8.21 -14.65
C LYS A 150 -16.36 -6.87 -14.98
N GLU A 151 -16.70 -6.26 -16.12
CA GLU A 151 -16.19 -4.94 -16.51
C GLU A 151 -16.58 -3.84 -15.51
N LYS A 152 -17.82 -3.88 -15.01
CA LYS A 152 -18.31 -2.85 -14.08
C LYS A 152 -17.66 -2.91 -12.69
N ARG A 153 -17.27 -4.10 -12.21
CA ARG A 153 -16.51 -4.24 -10.95
C ARG A 153 -15.06 -3.77 -11.09
N GLN A 154 -14.43 -3.93 -12.25
CA GLN A 154 -13.02 -3.56 -12.47
C GLN A 154 -12.79 -2.04 -12.40
N SER A 155 -13.80 -1.23 -12.73
CA SER A 155 -13.69 0.23 -12.76
C SER A 155 -13.54 0.90 -11.37
N TYR A 156 -13.92 0.24 -10.28
CA TYR A 156 -13.86 0.83 -8.92
C TYR A 156 -12.51 0.63 -8.20
N TYR A 157 -11.62 -0.22 -8.72
CA TYR A 157 -10.32 -0.54 -8.08
C TYR A 157 -9.14 0.28 -8.61
N LEU A 158 -9.25 0.86 -9.81
CA LEU A 158 -8.17 1.65 -10.40
C LEU A 158 -7.85 2.95 -9.60
N PRO A 159 -8.84 3.69 -9.07
CA PRO A 159 -8.55 4.91 -8.33
C PRO A 159 -7.78 4.67 -7.01
N SER A 160 -8.05 3.56 -6.32
CA SER A 160 -7.44 3.28 -5.01
C SER A 160 -5.95 2.93 -5.12
N LEU A 161 -5.53 2.29 -6.22
CA LEU A 161 -4.12 1.99 -6.48
C LEU A 161 -3.29 3.25 -6.75
N ILE A 162 -3.86 4.25 -7.44
CA ILE A 162 -3.18 5.52 -7.71
C ILE A 162 -2.98 6.31 -6.43
N VAL A 163 -4.02 6.45 -5.60
CA VAL A 163 -3.93 7.18 -4.32
C VAL A 163 -2.91 6.54 -3.38
N SER A 164 -2.87 5.20 -3.32
CA SER A 164 -1.90 4.46 -2.51
C SER A 164 -0.45 4.71 -2.98
N SER A 165 -0.23 4.69 -4.31
CA SER A 165 1.09 4.92 -4.90
C SER A 165 1.59 6.35 -4.62
N VAL A 166 0.73 7.35 -4.81
CA VAL A 166 1.07 8.76 -4.52
C VAL A 166 1.39 8.93 -3.04
N ARG A 167 0.57 8.36 -2.14
CA ARG A 167 0.83 8.41 -0.70
C ARG A 167 2.17 7.76 -0.35
N ALA A 168 2.49 6.60 -0.91
CA ALA A 168 3.77 5.94 -0.68
C ALA A 168 4.95 6.84 -1.10
N VAL A 169 4.89 7.43 -2.29
CA VAL A 169 5.91 8.37 -2.78
C VAL A 169 6.11 9.53 -1.79
N PHE A 170 5.03 10.17 -1.33
CA PHE A 170 5.14 11.27 -0.36
C PHE A 170 5.67 10.81 0.99
N ASP A 171 5.21 9.66 1.49
CA ASP A 171 5.55 9.18 2.81
C ASP A 171 7.02 8.70 2.92
N PHE A 172 7.64 8.32 1.80
CA PHE A 172 9.05 7.90 1.76
C PHE A 172 10.00 8.98 1.24
N ILE A 173 9.65 9.69 0.17
CA ILE A 173 10.57 10.62 -0.50
C ILE A 173 10.67 11.94 0.26
N LEU A 174 9.54 12.49 0.75
CA LEU A 174 9.55 13.78 1.42
C LEU A 174 10.44 13.79 2.67
N PRO A 175 10.34 12.82 3.60
CA PRO A 175 11.22 12.80 4.78
C PRO A 175 12.69 12.61 4.41
N LEU A 176 12.96 11.90 3.31
CA LEU A 176 14.31 11.65 2.82
C LEU A 176 14.95 12.94 2.30
N ILE A 177 14.23 13.71 1.48
CA ILE A 177 14.67 15.02 0.97
C ILE A 177 14.90 16.00 2.14
N VAL A 178 13.91 16.12 3.04
CA VAL A 178 13.98 17.04 4.18
C VAL A 178 15.11 16.66 5.13
N GLY A 179 15.30 15.37 5.41
CA GLY A 179 16.37 14.87 6.26
C GLY A 179 17.76 15.15 5.67
N ILE A 180 17.98 14.84 4.39
CA ILE A 180 19.24 15.14 3.70
C ILE A 180 19.52 16.65 3.73
N TYR A 181 18.51 17.46 3.44
CA TYR A 181 18.65 18.91 3.45
C TYR A 181 19.02 19.44 4.85
N ALA A 182 18.34 18.96 5.90
CA ALA A 182 18.64 19.33 7.29
C ALA A 182 20.05 18.91 7.71
N ILE A 183 20.47 17.68 7.39
CA ILE A 183 21.82 17.18 7.70
C ILE A 183 22.88 18.04 7.00
N ARG A 184 22.69 18.31 5.70
CA ARG A 184 23.58 19.18 4.92
C ARG A 184 23.69 20.55 5.56
N LEU A 185 22.55 21.15 5.93
CA LEU A 185 22.52 22.48 6.52
C LEU A 185 23.23 22.47 7.89
N LEU A 186 22.89 21.56 8.80
CA LEU A 186 23.40 21.54 10.17
C LEU A 186 24.89 21.20 10.29
N ILE A 187 25.42 20.34 9.40
CA ILE A 187 26.83 19.93 9.46
C ILE A 187 27.76 20.93 8.75
N LEU A 188 27.25 21.65 7.74
CA LEU A 188 28.04 22.62 6.97
C LEU A 188 27.81 24.08 7.38
N SER A 189 27.00 24.33 8.42
CA SER A 189 26.82 25.66 9.03
C SER A 189 27.95 25.96 9.99
#